data_AF-A0A392TLS1-F1
#
_entry.id   AF-A0A392TLS1-F1
#
_cell.length_a   1.000
_cell.length_b   1.000
_cell.length_c   1.000
_cell.angle_alpha   90.00
_cell.angle_beta   90.00
_cell.angle_gamma   90.00
#
_symmetry.space_group_name_H-M   'P 1'
#
loop_
_entity.id
_entity.type
_entity.pdbx_description
1 polymer ?
#
loop_
_entity_poly.entity_id
_entity_poly.type
_entity_poly.pdbx_seq_one_letter_code
_entity_poly.pdbx_strand_id
1 'polypeptide(L)' 'HVYKLKKALYGLKQSPRAWYERLTEFLVKNVYRKGGNDKTLFVKEEGGMLMIAQIYVDDIV' A
#
# COMPACT_ATOMS: atom_id res chain seq x y z
N HIS A 1 12.72 1.57 31.01
CA HIS A 1 12.90 2.57 29.94
C HIS A 1 12.25 2.04 28.68
N VAL A 2 11.19 2.70 28.19
CA VAL A 2 10.53 2.35 26.92
C VAL A 2 11.05 3.32 25.87
N TYR A 3 11.64 2.80 24.79
CA TYR A 3 12.20 3.62 23.71
C TYR A 3 11.26 3.63 22.51
N LYS A 4 10.92 4.82 22.00
CA LYS A 4 10.10 5.01 20.81
C LYS A 4 10.99 5.09 19.57
N LEU A 5 10.87 4.12 18.68
CA LEU A 5 11.56 4.13 17.39
C LEU A 5 10.96 5.20 16.47
N LYS A 6 11.83 5.99 15.83
CA LYS A 6 11.44 7.02 14.84
C LYS A 6 11.23 6.45 13.42
N LYS A 7 11.66 5.22 13.16
CA LYS A 7 11.52 4.51 11.89
C LYS A 7 11.12 3.05 12.16
N ALA A 8 10.41 2.44 11.23
CA ALA A 8 10.05 1.03 11.33
C ALA A 8 11.31 0.16 11.23
N LEU A 9 11.40 -0.86 12.08
CA LEU A 9 12.45 -1.86 12.01
C LEU A 9 12.08 -2.86 10.91
N TYR A 10 12.96 -3.07 9.92
CA TYR A 10 12.80 -4.16 8.96
C TYR A 10 12.68 -5.49 9.72
N GLY A 11 11.70 -6.32 9.34
CA GLY A 11 11.43 -7.61 9.98
C GLY A 11 10.45 -7.57 11.16
N LEU A 12 9.93 -6.41 11.56
CA LEU A 12 8.80 -6.38 12.48
C LEU A 12 7.55 -6.86 11.74
N LYS A 13 6.95 -7.99 12.16
CA LYS A 13 5.79 -8.61 11.51
C LYS A 13 4.57 -7.66 11.31
N GLN A 14 4.48 -6.60 12.10
CA GLN A 14 3.45 -5.56 11.98
C GLN A 14 3.79 -4.44 10.99
N SER A 15 5.08 -4.26 10.65
CA SER A 15 5.54 -3.19 9.76
C SER A 15 4.96 -3.30 8.34
N PRO A 16 4.95 -4.48 7.67
CA PRO A 16 4.39 -4.60 6.33
C PRO A 16 2.89 -4.29 6.29
N ARG A 17 2.15 -4.71 7.32
CA ARG A 17 0.70 -4.47 7.42
C ARG A 17 0.38 -2.99 7.61
N ALA A 18 1.08 -2.30 8.51
CA ALA A 18 0.89 -0.86 8.72
C ALA A 18 1.26 -0.05 7.47
N TRP A 19 2.27 -0.50 6.72
CA TRP A 19 2.68 0.13 5.46
C TRP A 19 1.64 -0.08 4.36
N TYR A 20 1.13 -1.30 4.23
CA TYR A 20 0.04 -1.64 3.30
C TYR A 20 -1.24 -0.83 3.60
N GLU A 21 -1.63 -0.71 4.86
CA GLU A 21 -2.80 0.09 5.27
C GLU A 21 -2.61 1.56 4.89
N ARG A 22 -1.44 2.14 5.19
CA ARG A 22 -1.14 3.54 4.86
C ARG A 22 -1.06 3.81 3.35
N LEU A 23 -0.48 2.89 2.59
CA LEU A 23 -0.41 3.00 1.13
C LEU A 23 -1.79 2.84 0.49
N THR A 24 -2.60 1.92 1.00
CA THR A 24 -3.99 1.74 0.59
C THR A 24 -4.80 3.01 0.76
N GLU A 25 -4.72 3.65 1.94
CA GLU A 25 -5.40 4.92 2.21
C GLU A 25 -4.98 6.02 1.23
N PHE A 26 -3.67 6.11 0.94
CA PHE A 26 -3.14 7.06 -0.02
C PHE A 26 -3.67 6.82 -1.44
N LEU A 27 -3.69 5.57 -1.91
CA LEU A 27 -4.18 5.23 -3.24
C LEU A 27 -5.69 5.51 -3.37
N VAL A 28 -6.48 5.13 -2.38
CA VAL A 28 -7.93 5.41 -2.35
C VAL A 28 -8.19 6.92 -2.40
N LYS A 29 -7.42 7.72 -1.66
CA LYS A 29 -7.52 9.19 -1.71
C LYS A 29 -7.21 9.76 -3.09
N ASN A 30 -6.35 9.09 -3.87
CA ASN A 30 -6.00 9.48 -5.24
C ASN A 30 -6.91 8.84 -6.31
N VAL A 31 -8.12 8.43 -5.94
CA VAL A 31 -9.15 7.90 -6.86
C VAL A 31 -8.77 6.53 -7.45
N TYR A 32 -7.85 5.80 -6.81
CA TYR A 32 -7.63 4.39 -7.15
C TYR A 32 -8.71 3.53 -6.51
N ARG A 33 -9.19 2.55 -7.27
CA ARG A 33 -10.12 1.52 -6.85
C ARG A 33 -9.34 0.23 -6.60
N LYS A 34 -9.65 -0.49 -5.53
CA LYS A 34 -9.08 -1.83 -5.33
C LYS A 34 -9.59 -2.77 -6.42
N GLY A 35 -8.71 -3.60 -6.96
CA GLY A 35 -9.04 -4.69 -7.86
C GLY A 35 -10.01 -5.64 -7.17
N GLY A 36 -11.12 -5.98 -7.84
CA GLY A 36 -12.24 -6.67 -7.19
C GLY A 36 -11.84 -7.97 -6.50
N ASN A 37 -11.00 -8.79 -7.14
CA ASN A 37 -10.58 -10.08 -6.61
C ASN A 37 -9.18 -10.05 -5.97
N ASP A 38 -8.33 -9.11 -6.39
CA ASP A 38 -6.96 -8.95 -5.90
C ASP A 38 -6.84 -7.78 -4.94
N LYS A 39 -6.63 -8.09 -3.67
CA LYS A 39 -6.44 -7.08 -2.61
C LYS A 39 -5.18 -6.24 -2.82
N THR A 40 -4.22 -6.73 -3.60
CA THR A 40 -2.94 -6.06 -3.88
C THR A 40 -2.99 -5.16 -5.10
N LEU A 41 -4.05 -5.22 -5.91
CA LEU A 41 -4.15 -4.50 -7.17
C LEU A 41 -5.01 -3.25 -7.00
N PHE A 42 -4.56 -2.14 -7.57
CA PHE A 42 -5.23 -0.85 -7.54
C PHE A 42 -5.32 -0.31 -8.96
N VAL A 43 -6.51 0.12 -9.35
CA VAL A 43 -6.80 0.60 -10.69
C VAL A 43 -7.35 2.01 -10.60
N LYS A 44 -6.77 2.94 -11.33
CA LYS A 44 -7.31 4.28 -11.55
C LYS A 44 -7.56 4.45 -13.03
N GLU A 45 -8.74 4.93 -13.36
CA GLU A 45 -9.11 5.28 -14.73
C GLU A 45 -9.42 6.77 -14.75
N GLU A 46 -8.67 7.52 -15.55
CA GLU A 46 -8.83 8.97 -15.67
C GLU A 46 -8.61 9.39 -17.13
N GLY A 47 -9.62 10.00 -17.75
CA GLY A 47 -9.51 10.54 -19.11
C GLY A 47 -9.18 9.51 -20.20
N GLY A 48 -9.57 8.24 -20.01
CA GLY A 48 -9.22 7.14 -20.93
C GLY A 48 -7.85 6.52 -20.69
N MET A 49 -7.10 7.01 -19.70
CA MET A 49 -5.84 6.40 -19.27
C MET A 49 -6.09 5.46 -18.08
N LEU A 50 -5.62 4.22 -18.22
CA LEU A 50 -5.67 3.20 -17.18
C LEU A 50 -4.32 3.16 -16.45
N MET A 51 -4.34 3.45 -15.15
CA MET A 51 -3.18 3.28 -14.25
C MET A 51 -3.42 2.08 -13.35
N ILE A 52 -2.44 1.18 -13.29
CA ILE A 52 -2.48 -0.02 -12.46
C ILE A 52 -1.29 0.05 -11.49
N ALA A 53 -1.56 -0.12 -10.20
CA ALA A 53 -0.56 -0.23 -9.15
C ALA A 53 -0.74 -1.58 -8.44
N GLN A 54 0.33 -2.34 -8.29
CA GLN A 54 0.32 -3.64 -7.60
C GLN A 54 1.27 -3.59 -6.41
N ILE A 55 0.77 -3.94 -5.23
CA ILE A 55 1.55 -3.92 -3.98
C ILE A 55 1.93 -5.35 -3.63
N TYR A 56 3.22 -5.67 -3.72
CA TYR A 56 3.78 -6.89 -3.17
C TYR A 56 4.24 -6.63 -1.74
N VAL A 57 3.71 -7.41 -0.79
CA VAL A 57 3.95 -7.23 0.66
C VAL A 57 5.38 -7.59 1.05
N ASP A 58 6.08 -8.35 0.21
CA ASP A 58 7.45 -8.82 0.47
C ASP A 58 8.52 -8.06 -0.33
N ASP A 59 8.24 -7.62 -1.56
CA ASP A 59 9.20 -6.90 -2.43
C ASP A 59 8.51 -5.73 -3.15
N ILE A 60 8.77 -4.49 -2.72
CA ILE A 60 8.46 -3.30 -3.54
C ILE A 60 9.70 -3.03 -4.40
N VAL A 61 9.62 -3.33 -5.70
CA VAL A 61 10.60 -2.90 -6.73
C VAL A 61 10.23 -1.51 -7.26
#